data_AF-T2GD51-F1
#
_entry.id   AF-T2GD51-F1
#
_cell.length_a   1.000
_cell.length_b   1.000
_cell.length_c   1.000
_cell.angle_alpha   90.00
_cell.angle_beta   90.00
_cell.angle_gamma   90.00
#
_symmetry.space_group_name_H-M   'P 1'
#
loop_
_entity.id
_entity.type
_entity.pdbx_description
1 polymer ?
#
loop_
_entity_poly.entity_id
_entity_poly.type
_entity_poly.pdbx_seq_one_letter_code
_entity_poly.pdbx_strand_id
1 'polypeptide(L)'
;MTHAEQHAQQDMLQLAMDSLTRQVVEGLTKNLSVALEQELTRSLSQSLVESEFYRRLSRDMRSGLQEIYQEISRATRPESHTEGEPVQQAEQLFMEASRQLDDILQTTEQATEEIMDVVEKHMALQEEAKAMLAKLRKTRKANDDILKLIEINNELGDNLIKIMTSLSFQDLTGQRIKRIISALKRIEATTFDLYVSTGLSIKAREEAPSKDLETIAQESKAKTTQLKGPQLDASQNDVDDLLKQLGL
;
A
#
# COMPACT_ATOMS: atom_id res chain seq x y z
N MET A 1 -78.73 -30.94 -52.81
CA MET A 1 -78.27 -30.95 -51.40
C MET A 1 -76.86 -30.37 -51.21
N THR A 2 -76.24 -29.73 -52.21
CA THR A 2 -74.78 -29.50 -52.20
C THR A 2 -74.31 -28.08 -51.86
N HIS A 3 -75.13 -27.03 -52.01
CA HIS A 3 -74.69 -25.64 -51.78
C HIS A 3 -74.89 -25.12 -50.35
N ALA A 4 -75.93 -25.56 -49.63
CA ALA A 4 -76.20 -25.13 -48.26
C ALA A 4 -75.22 -25.77 -47.25
N GLU A 5 -74.81 -27.02 -47.49
CA GLU A 5 -73.79 -27.69 -46.68
C GLU A 5 -72.41 -27.07 -46.86
N GLN A 6 -72.03 -26.68 -48.09
CA GLN A 6 -70.75 -25.99 -48.34
C GLN A 6 -70.68 -24.62 -47.66
N HIS A 7 -71.77 -23.84 -47.65
CA HIS A 7 -71.82 -22.55 -46.98
C HIS A 7 -71.72 -22.69 -45.45
N ALA A 8 -72.45 -23.65 -44.87
CA ALA A 8 -72.36 -23.94 -43.44
C ALA A 8 -70.97 -24.45 -43.03
N GLN A 9 -70.31 -25.21 -43.90
CA GLN A 9 -68.95 -25.71 -43.67
C GLN A 9 -67.90 -24.59 -43.78
N GLN A 10 -68.09 -23.61 -44.67
CA GLN A 10 -67.24 -22.41 -44.76
C GLN A 10 -67.42 -21.48 -43.54
N ASP A 11 -68.65 -21.22 -43.12
CA ASP A 11 -68.94 -20.39 -41.94
C ASP A 11 -68.38 -21.03 -40.66
N MET A 12 -68.50 -22.36 -40.53
CA MET A 12 -67.91 -23.11 -39.42
C MET A 12 -66.37 -23.06 -39.44
N LEU A 13 -65.75 -23.13 -40.63
CA LEU A 13 -64.30 -23.00 -40.77
C LEU A 13 -63.81 -21.60 -40.40
N GLN A 14 -64.59 -20.58 -40.74
CA GLN A 14 -64.25 -19.18 -40.47
C GLN A 14 -64.38 -18.86 -38.97
N LEU A 15 -65.44 -19.35 -38.32
CA LEU A 15 -65.59 -19.29 -36.87
C LEU A 15 -64.49 -20.06 -36.13
N ALA A 16 -64.10 -21.23 -36.64
CA ALA A 16 -62.99 -22.00 -36.07
C ALA A 16 -61.65 -21.28 -36.23
N MET A 17 -61.40 -20.64 -37.37
CA MET A 17 -60.19 -19.85 -37.62
C MET A 17 -60.14 -18.58 -36.77
N ASP A 18 -61.25 -17.88 -36.57
CA ASP A 18 -61.32 -16.72 -35.68
C ASP A 18 -61.10 -17.11 -34.21
N SER A 19 -61.71 -18.22 -33.78
CA SER A 19 -61.49 -18.77 -32.45
C SER A 19 -60.03 -19.18 -32.24
N LEU A 20 -59.45 -19.88 -33.22
CA LEU A 20 -58.05 -20.29 -33.18
C LEU A 20 -57.12 -19.07 -33.16
N THR A 21 -57.40 -18.05 -33.95
CA THR A 21 -56.61 -16.81 -34.01
C THR A 21 -56.67 -16.07 -32.68
N ARG A 22 -57.85 -15.92 -32.06
CA ARG A 22 -57.96 -15.32 -30.72
C ARG A 22 -57.20 -16.13 -29.67
N GLN A 23 -57.36 -17.45 -29.70
CA GLN A 23 -56.74 -18.34 -28.72
C GLN A 23 -55.20 -18.37 -28.86
N VAL A 24 -54.69 -18.27 -30.09
CA VAL A 24 -53.25 -18.15 -30.38
C VAL A 24 -52.72 -16.76 -30.00
N VAL A 25 -53.44 -15.68 -30.31
CA VAL A 25 -53.04 -14.31 -29.95
C VAL A 25 -53.02 -14.12 -28.43
N GLU A 26 -54.06 -14.56 -27.72
CA GLU A 26 -54.11 -14.54 -26.25
C GLU A 26 -53.05 -15.45 -25.63
N GLY A 27 -52.87 -16.66 -26.18
CA GLY A 27 -51.83 -17.58 -25.72
C GLY A 27 -50.42 -17.01 -25.91
N LEU A 28 -50.14 -16.41 -27.06
CA LEU A 28 -48.85 -15.77 -27.35
C LEU A 28 -48.61 -14.55 -26.47
N THR A 29 -49.57 -13.63 -26.34
CA THR A 29 -49.39 -12.43 -25.50
C THR A 29 -49.20 -12.79 -24.03
N LYS A 30 -49.95 -13.77 -23.52
CA LYS A 30 -49.80 -14.26 -22.15
C LYS A 30 -48.44 -14.92 -21.93
N ASN A 31 -48.04 -15.83 -22.82
CA ASN A 31 -46.76 -16.53 -22.70
C ASN A 31 -45.57 -15.59 -22.89
N LEU A 32 -45.66 -14.64 -23.83
CA LEU A 32 -44.61 -13.64 -24.06
C LEU A 32 -44.49 -12.69 -22.87
N SER A 33 -45.61 -12.25 -22.26
CA SER A 33 -45.57 -11.39 -21.08
C SER A 33 -44.92 -12.10 -19.89
N VAL A 34 -45.29 -13.36 -19.64
CA VAL A 34 -44.69 -14.16 -18.56
C VAL A 34 -43.20 -14.41 -18.82
N ALA A 35 -42.82 -14.73 -20.06
CA ALA A 35 -41.42 -14.92 -20.42
C ALA A 35 -40.61 -13.62 -20.29
N LEU A 36 -41.18 -12.48 -20.70
CA LEU A 36 -40.55 -11.17 -20.60
C LEU A 36 -40.39 -10.74 -19.13
N GLU A 37 -41.41 -10.94 -18.29
CA GLU A 37 -41.36 -10.68 -16.85
C GLU A 37 -40.30 -11.56 -16.15
N GLN A 38 -40.24 -12.85 -16.49
CA GLN A 38 -39.24 -13.76 -15.95
C GLN A 38 -37.83 -13.36 -16.36
N GLU A 39 -37.61 -13.01 -17.62
CA GLU A 39 -36.29 -12.60 -18.12
C GLU A 39 -35.86 -11.24 -17.56
N LEU A 40 -36.78 -10.27 -17.45
CA LEU A 40 -36.53 -9.00 -16.78
C LEU A 40 -36.21 -9.18 -15.30
N THR A 41 -36.97 -10.00 -14.58
CA THR A 41 -36.73 -10.28 -13.16
C THR A 41 -35.38 -10.97 -12.97
N ARG A 42 -35.04 -11.93 -13.83
CA ARG A 42 -33.75 -12.61 -13.82
C ARG A 42 -32.61 -11.63 -14.10
N SER A 43 -32.72 -10.82 -15.15
CA SER A 43 -31.72 -9.82 -15.53
C SER A 43 -31.51 -8.77 -14.42
N LEU A 44 -32.61 -8.24 -13.86
CA LEU A 44 -32.56 -7.30 -12.73
C LEU A 44 -31.95 -7.95 -11.49
N SER A 45 -32.33 -9.19 -11.16
CA SER A 45 -31.76 -9.90 -10.02
C SER A 45 -30.25 -10.13 -10.17
N GLN A 46 -29.80 -10.48 -11.38
CA GLN A 46 -28.38 -10.68 -11.66
C GLN A 46 -27.60 -9.36 -11.59
N SER A 47 -28.13 -8.29 -12.16
CA SER A 47 -27.55 -6.95 -12.08
C SER A 47 -27.49 -6.42 -10.64
N LEU A 48 -28.53 -6.68 -9.83
CA LEU A 48 -28.56 -6.31 -8.41
C LEU A 48 -27.54 -7.09 -7.60
N VAL A 49 -27.39 -8.40 -7.84
CA VAL A 49 -26.37 -9.24 -7.18
C VAL A 49 -24.95 -8.79 -7.56
N GLU A 50 -24.70 -8.50 -8.83
CA GLU A 50 -23.42 -7.93 -9.27
C GLU A 50 -23.16 -6.58 -8.58
N SER A 51 -24.16 -5.69 -8.54
CA SER A 51 -24.04 -4.40 -7.85
C SER A 51 -23.73 -4.55 -6.37
N GLU A 52 -24.40 -5.46 -5.66
CA GLU A 52 -24.14 -5.75 -4.24
C GLU A 52 -22.75 -6.37 -4.04
N PHE A 53 -22.31 -7.26 -4.94
CA PHE A 53 -20.96 -7.82 -4.94
C PHE A 53 -19.89 -6.72 -5.08
N TYR A 54 -20.04 -5.81 -6.05
CA TYR A 54 -19.10 -4.69 -6.23
C TYR A 54 -19.12 -3.70 -5.05
N ARG A 55 -20.29 -3.43 -4.46
CA ARG A 55 -20.41 -2.61 -3.24
C ARG A 55 -19.71 -3.24 -2.04
N ARG A 56 -19.83 -4.56 -1.88
CA ARG A 56 -19.14 -5.28 -0.81
C ARG A 56 -17.63 -5.29 -1.04
N LEU A 57 -17.20 -5.63 -2.26
CA LEU A 57 -15.78 -5.66 -2.63
C LEU A 57 -15.12 -4.28 -2.44
N SER A 58 -15.79 -3.21 -2.84
CA SER A 58 -15.28 -1.84 -2.66
C SER A 58 -15.19 -1.45 -1.17
N ARG A 59 -16.16 -1.85 -0.35
CA ARG A 59 -16.10 -1.64 1.11
C ARG A 59 -14.95 -2.41 1.75
N ASP A 60 -14.76 -3.67 1.37
CA ASP A 60 -13.70 -4.53 1.88
C ASP A 60 -12.32 -4.00 1.44
N MET A 61 -12.16 -3.57 0.18
CA MET A 61 -10.94 -2.92 -0.31
C MET A 61 -10.65 -1.61 0.43
N ARG A 62 -11.66 -0.77 0.68
CA ARG A 62 -11.50 0.47 1.44
C ARG A 62 -11.05 0.19 2.88
N SER A 63 -11.67 -0.79 3.54
CA SER A 63 -11.30 -1.22 4.88
C SER A 63 -9.86 -1.73 4.93
N GLY A 64 -9.48 -2.61 4.00
CA GLY A 64 -8.12 -3.16 3.94
C GLY A 64 -7.07 -2.09 3.65
N LEU A 65 -7.33 -1.16 2.73
CA LEU A 65 -6.42 -0.05 2.47
C LEU A 65 -6.31 0.90 3.66
N GLN A 66 -7.41 1.17 4.36
CA GLN A 66 -7.42 1.96 5.60
C GLN A 66 -6.58 1.28 6.70
N GLU A 67 -6.71 -0.03 6.85
CA GLU A 67 -5.95 -0.81 7.83
C GLU A 67 -4.46 -0.83 7.51
N ILE A 68 -4.09 -1.08 6.24
CA ILE A 68 -2.69 -1.01 5.78
C ILE A 68 -2.11 0.38 6.03
N TYR A 69 -2.87 1.42 5.71
CA TYR A 69 -2.46 2.80 5.93
C TYR A 69 -2.27 3.11 7.42
N GLN A 70 -3.20 2.68 8.27
CA GLN A 70 -3.11 2.85 9.72
C GLN A 70 -1.91 2.10 10.29
N GLU A 71 -1.66 0.86 9.87
CA GLU A 71 -0.51 0.07 10.32
C GLU A 71 0.82 0.68 9.87
N ILE A 72 0.92 1.13 8.60
CA ILE A 72 2.10 1.87 8.13
C ILE A 72 2.30 3.12 8.99
N SER A 73 1.24 3.90 9.26
CA SER A 73 1.30 5.12 10.06
C SER A 73 1.65 4.88 11.53
N ARG A 74 1.23 3.75 12.11
CA ARG A 74 1.56 3.36 13.49
C ARG A 74 3.00 2.90 13.60
N ALA A 75 3.45 2.05 12.68
CA ALA A 75 4.83 1.56 12.64
C ALA A 75 5.86 2.68 12.41
N THR A 76 5.41 3.83 11.91
CA THR A 76 6.23 5.01 11.68
C THR A 76 6.00 6.14 12.69
N ARG A 77 5.10 5.98 13.68
CA ARG A 77 4.89 6.94 14.76
C ARG A 77 5.87 6.70 15.92
N PRO A 78 6.41 7.75 16.56
CA PRO A 78 7.24 7.61 17.76
C PRO A 78 6.42 7.14 18.97
N GLU A 79 7.03 6.39 19.89
CA GLU A 79 6.45 6.04 21.20
C GLU A 79 6.28 7.27 22.13
N SER A 80 6.74 8.46 21.72
CA SER A 80 6.86 9.65 22.59
C SER A 80 5.76 10.70 22.45
N HIS A 81 4.71 10.48 21.67
CA HIS A 81 3.61 11.45 21.55
C HIS A 81 2.36 11.00 22.31
N THR A 82 2.07 11.79 23.34
CA THR A 82 0.91 11.71 24.23
C THR A 82 -0.41 11.53 23.49
N GLU A 83 -1.22 10.60 23.98
CA GLU A 83 -2.63 10.40 23.65
C GLU A 83 -3.37 11.74 23.77
N GLY A 84 -3.81 12.34 22.67
CA GLY A 84 -4.64 13.54 22.79
C GLY A 84 -4.97 14.34 21.53
N GLU A 85 -4.13 14.38 20.50
CA GLU A 85 -4.41 15.25 19.35
C GLU A 85 -5.07 14.52 18.17
N PRO A 86 -6.19 15.07 17.64
CA PRO A 86 -6.96 14.44 16.58
C PRO A 86 -6.18 14.43 15.28
N VAL A 87 -6.41 13.37 14.50
CA VAL A 87 -5.96 13.12 13.11
C VAL A 87 -5.87 14.41 12.28
N GLN A 88 -4.70 15.06 12.28
CA GLN A 88 -4.46 16.30 11.52
C GLN A 88 -3.25 16.22 10.60
N GLN A 89 -2.56 15.09 10.52
CA GLN A 89 -1.20 15.13 10.01
C GLN A 89 -0.79 13.82 9.37
N ALA A 90 -1.63 13.19 8.54
CA ALA A 90 -1.20 11.96 7.91
C ALA A 90 0.03 12.21 7.01
N GLU A 91 0.00 13.23 6.16
CA GLU A 91 1.13 13.62 5.31
C GLU A 91 2.35 14.15 6.07
N GLN A 92 2.15 14.85 7.20
CA GLN A 92 3.25 15.29 8.06
C GLN A 92 3.88 14.12 8.84
N LEU A 93 3.07 13.17 9.34
CA LEU A 93 3.54 11.92 9.92
C LEU A 93 4.35 11.10 8.90
N PHE A 94 3.98 11.11 7.61
CA PHE A 94 4.71 10.39 6.55
C PHE A 94 6.05 11.02 6.18
N MET A 95 6.12 12.35 6.08
CA MET A 95 7.40 13.04 5.90
C MET A 95 8.31 12.83 7.12
N GLU A 96 7.74 12.82 8.32
CA GLU A 96 8.46 12.63 9.57
C GLU A 96 9.00 11.21 9.72
N ALA A 97 8.21 10.19 9.38
CA ALA A 97 8.61 8.78 9.35
C ALA A 97 9.84 8.50 8.48
N SER A 98 9.79 9.00 7.24
CA SER A 98 10.87 8.86 6.27
C SER A 98 12.13 9.58 6.73
N ARG A 99 11.95 10.79 7.29
CA ARG A 99 13.05 11.56 7.87
C ARG A 99 13.66 10.84 9.07
N GLN A 100 12.86 10.23 9.92
CA GLN A 100 13.34 9.45 11.06
C GLN A 100 14.15 8.22 10.65
N LEU A 101 13.74 7.50 9.61
CA LEU A 101 14.54 6.38 9.08
C LEU A 101 15.86 6.86 8.47
N ASP A 102 15.86 8.01 7.79
CA ASP A 102 17.07 8.66 7.29
C ASP A 102 17.97 9.15 8.46
N ASP A 103 17.39 9.69 9.53
CA ASP A 103 18.09 10.14 10.75
C ASP A 103 18.70 8.96 11.52
N ILE A 104 17.98 7.83 11.65
CA ILE A 104 18.51 6.59 12.27
C ILE A 104 19.70 6.08 11.47
N LEU A 105 19.58 6.08 10.14
CA LEU A 105 20.66 5.65 9.27
C LEU A 105 21.88 6.57 9.42
N GLN A 106 21.69 7.88 9.39
CA GLN A 106 22.77 8.85 9.58
C GLN A 106 23.42 8.71 10.96
N THR A 107 22.63 8.57 12.02
CA THR A 107 23.13 8.40 13.39
C THR A 107 23.92 7.09 13.52
N THR A 108 23.48 6.02 12.85
CA THR A 108 24.19 4.74 12.82
C THR A 108 25.49 4.84 12.01
N GLU A 109 25.47 5.58 10.89
CA GLU A 109 26.67 5.87 10.09
C GLU A 109 27.71 6.63 10.93
N GLN A 110 27.28 7.71 11.59
CA GLN A 110 28.15 8.53 12.43
C GLN A 110 28.69 7.77 13.65
N ALA A 111 27.84 7.00 14.35
CA ALA A 111 28.31 6.19 15.48
C ALA A 111 29.35 5.15 15.06
N THR A 112 29.22 4.59 13.85
CA THR A 112 30.20 3.63 13.32
C THR A 112 31.53 4.31 12.98
N GLU A 113 31.48 5.50 12.36
CA GLU A 113 32.66 6.32 12.09
C GLU A 113 33.41 6.67 13.39
N GLU A 114 32.68 7.11 14.42
CA GLU A 114 33.26 7.40 15.74
C GLU A 114 33.93 6.17 16.38
N ILE A 115 33.33 4.98 16.24
CA ILE A 115 33.92 3.73 16.73
C ILE A 115 35.21 3.41 15.95
N MET A 116 35.21 3.55 14.63
CA MET A 116 36.40 3.33 13.79
C MET A 116 37.54 4.27 14.19
N ASP A 117 37.25 5.56 14.39
CA ASP A 117 38.23 6.55 14.86
C ASP A 117 38.89 6.15 16.19
N VAL A 118 38.10 5.63 17.13
CA VAL A 118 38.61 5.14 18.42
C VAL A 118 39.48 3.89 18.24
N VAL A 119 39.06 2.96 17.38
CA VAL A 119 39.82 1.74 17.09
C VAL A 119 41.16 2.09 16.41
N GLU A 120 41.19 3.03 15.48
CA GLU A 120 42.43 3.51 14.84
C GLU A 120 43.40 4.11 15.86
N LYS A 121 42.90 4.95 16.78
CA LYS A 121 43.70 5.48 17.89
C LYS A 121 44.26 4.35 18.76
N HIS A 122 43.47 3.32 19.05
CA HIS A 122 43.93 2.16 19.80
C HIS A 122 44.95 1.32 19.05
N MET A 123 44.85 1.19 17.73
CA MET A 123 45.86 0.51 16.91
C MET A 123 47.20 1.25 16.95
N ALA A 124 47.18 2.59 16.88
CA ALA A 124 48.39 3.40 17.02
C ALA A 124 49.06 3.22 18.40
N LEU A 125 48.26 3.25 19.48
CA LEU A 125 48.75 3.02 20.84
C LEU A 125 49.29 1.59 21.03
N GLN A 126 48.64 0.59 20.43
CA GLN A 126 49.08 -0.81 20.48
C GLN A 126 50.44 -1.00 19.78
N GLU A 127 50.68 -0.32 18.65
CA GLU A 127 51.96 -0.38 17.95
C GLU A 127 53.07 0.37 18.72
N GLU A 128 52.74 1.48 19.39
CA GLU A 128 53.67 2.15 20.32
C GLU A 128 54.04 1.25 21.50
N ALA A 129 53.05 0.58 22.11
CA ALA A 129 53.26 -0.38 23.18
C ALA A 129 54.14 -1.55 22.73
N LYS A 130 53.92 -2.07 21.51
CA LYS A 130 54.77 -3.09 20.89
C LYS A 130 56.22 -2.65 20.77
N ALA A 131 56.46 -1.42 20.33
CA ALA A 131 57.82 -0.86 20.22
C ALA A 131 58.50 -0.74 21.60
N MET A 132 57.76 -0.33 22.63
CA MET A 132 58.27 -0.28 24.01
C MET A 132 58.57 -1.68 24.57
N LEU A 133 57.67 -2.64 24.37
CA LEU A 133 57.87 -4.04 24.78
C LEU A 133 59.07 -4.68 24.08
N ALA A 134 59.29 -4.38 22.79
CA ALA A 134 60.47 -4.83 22.06
C ALA A 134 61.78 -4.27 22.65
N LYS A 135 61.80 -3.01 23.10
CA LYS A 135 62.94 -2.42 23.82
C LYS A 135 63.15 -3.09 25.18
N LEU A 136 62.09 -3.31 25.95
CA LEU A 136 62.15 -3.98 27.25
C LEU A 136 62.68 -5.41 27.15
N ARG A 137 62.25 -6.17 26.13
CA ARG A 137 62.74 -7.53 25.86
C ARG A 137 64.23 -7.57 25.57
N LYS A 138 64.79 -6.55 24.92
CA LYS A 138 66.25 -6.45 24.68
C LYS A 138 67.03 -6.25 25.97
N THR A 139 66.50 -5.49 26.93
CA THR A 139 67.14 -5.17 28.21
C THR A 139 66.95 -6.25 29.27
N ARG A 140 65.81 -6.94 29.30
CA ARG A 140 65.54 -8.07 30.20
C ARG A 140 65.11 -9.31 29.41
N LYS A 141 66.09 -10.12 29.00
CA LYS A 141 65.90 -11.27 28.09
C LYS A 141 65.20 -12.50 28.71
N ALA A 142 65.21 -12.64 30.03
CA ALA A 142 64.63 -13.78 30.75
C ALA A 142 63.54 -13.31 31.72
N ASN A 143 62.46 -12.75 31.17
CA ASN A 143 61.30 -12.35 31.94
C ASN A 143 60.05 -12.84 31.21
N ASP A 144 59.38 -13.82 31.81
CA ASP A 144 58.21 -14.49 31.23
C ASP A 144 57.01 -13.53 31.15
N ASP A 145 56.89 -12.57 32.06
CA ASP A 145 55.83 -11.55 32.02
C ASP A 145 55.98 -10.64 30.80
N ILE A 146 57.22 -10.30 30.39
CA ILE A 146 57.46 -9.51 29.17
C ILE A 146 57.06 -10.30 27.92
N LEU A 147 57.35 -11.60 27.87
CA LEU A 147 56.92 -12.46 26.77
C LEU A 147 55.39 -12.52 26.68
N LYS A 148 54.73 -12.70 27.82
CA LYS A 148 53.27 -12.72 27.91
C LYS A 148 52.64 -11.38 27.53
N LEU A 149 53.22 -10.25 27.93
CA LEU A 149 52.75 -8.92 27.52
C LEU A 149 52.86 -8.69 26.01
N ILE A 150 53.92 -9.23 25.37
CA ILE A 150 54.06 -9.17 23.91
C ILE A 150 52.95 -9.98 23.22
N GLU A 151 52.66 -11.18 23.72
CA GLU A 151 51.57 -12.02 23.19
C GLU A 151 50.22 -11.33 23.32
N ILE A 152 49.89 -10.80 24.52
CA ILE A 152 48.66 -10.04 24.77
C ILE A 152 48.57 -8.83 23.83
N ASN A 153 49.67 -8.08 23.66
CA ASN A 153 49.68 -6.90 22.80
C ASN A 153 49.47 -7.27 21.33
N ASN A 154 50.03 -8.38 20.85
CA ASN A 154 49.80 -8.86 19.49
C ASN A 154 48.34 -9.31 19.30
N GLU A 155 47.78 -10.07 20.24
CA GLU A 155 46.38 -10.50 20.21
C GLU A 155 45.43 -9.29 20.21
N LEU A 156 45.75 -8.24 20.99
CA LEU A 156 45.00 -6.99 20.97
C LEU A 156 45.04 -6.33 19.59
N GLY A 157 46.21 -6.29 18.94
CA GLY A 157 46.36 -5.78 17.57
C GLY A 157 45.51 -6.56 16.55
N ASP A 158 45.55 -7.89 16.60
CA ASP A 158 44.76 -8.75 15.71
C ASP A 158 43.25 -8.53 15.92
N ASN A 159 42.82 -8.39 17.19
CA ASN A 159 41.42 -8.10 17.52
C ASN A 159 40.97 -6.73 17.01
N LEU A 160 41.80 -5.68 17.11
CA LEU A 160 41.47 -4.35 16.58
C LEU A 160 41.34 -4.38 15.04
N ILE A 161 42.24 -5.08 14.34
CA ILE A 161 42.14 -5.27 12.87
C ILE A 161 40.84 -6.00 12.51
N LYS A 162 40.47 -7.02 13.28
CA LYS A 162 39.23 -7.77 13.07
C LYS A 162 37.99 -6.88 13.28
N ILE A 163 38.00 -6.00 14.26
CA ILE A 163 36.92 -5.02 14.48
C ILE A 163 36.82 -4.07 13.28
N MET A 164 37.93 -3.44 12.85
CA MET A 164 37.95 -2.56 11.67
C MET A 164 37.41 -3.26 10.42
N THR A 165 37.85 -4.48 10.18
CA THR A 165 37.42 -5.28 9.02
C THR A 165 35.94 -5.65 9.10
N SER A 166 35.40 -5.85 10.30
CA SER A 166 33.98 -6.18 10.47
C SER A 166 33.10 -4.95 10.24
N LEU A 167 33.55 -3.78 10.69
CA LEU A 167 32.82 -2.52 10.53
C LEU A 167 32.93 -1.96 9.11
N SER A 168 33.95 -2.31 8.32
CA SER A 168 34.10 -1.82 6.93
C SER A 168 32.97 -2.25 5.97
N PHE A 169 32.23 -3.32 6.30
CA PHE A 169 31.03 -3.75 5.55
C PHE A 169 29.78 -2.88 5.80
N GLN A 170 29.86 -1.91 6.72
CA GLN A 170 28.75 -1.03 7.06
C GLN A 170 28.29 -0.19 5.86
N ASP A 171 29.17 0.21 4.94
CA ASP A 171 28.77 0.94 3.72
C ASP A 171 27.74 0.14 2.89
N LEU A 172 27.95 -1.17 2.73
CA LEU A 172 27.01 -2.03 2.00
C LEU A 172 25.66 -2.17 2.74
N THR A 173 25.71 -2.22 4.07
CA THR A 173 24.51 -2.27 4.92
C THR A 173 23.74 -0.96 4.85
N GLY A 174 24.43 0.19 4.90
CA GLY A 174 23.85 1.51 4.75
C GLY A 174 23.16 1.68 3.40
N GLN A 175 23.81 1.30 2.31
CA GLN A 175 23.20 1.31 0.97
C GLN A 175 21.95 0.40 0.89
N ARG A 176 21.99 -0.77 1.52
CA ARG A 176 20.85 -1.69 1.54
C ARG A 176 19.66 -1.10 2.32
N ILE A 177 19.93 -0.45 3.44
CA ILE A 177 18.91 0.27 4.22
C ILE A 177 18.32 1.43 3.39
N LYS A 178 19.15 2.25 2.72
CA LYS A 178 18.66 3.33 1.82
C LYS A 178 17.69 2.80 0.76
N ARG A 179 17.98 1.63 0.18
CA ARG A 179 17.09 0.96 -0.80
C ARG A 179 15.78 0.48 -0.16
N ILE A 180 15.83 -0.08 1.04
CA ILE A 180 14.64 -0.52 1.78
C ILE A 180 13.75 0.69 2.11
N ILE A 181 14.33 1.77 2.65
CA ILE A 181 13.62 3.03 2.93
C ILE A 181 12.97 3.56 1.65
N SER A 182 13.70 3.59 0.54
CA SER A 182 13.17 4.02 -0.75
C SER A 182 12.02 3.14 -1.26
N ALA A 183 12.06 1.83 -1.01
CA ALA A 183 10.99 0.91 -1.36
C ALA A 183 9.75 1.12 -0.48
N LEU A 184 9.93 1.34 0.83
CA LEU A 184 8.85 1.68 1.75
C LEU A 184 8.16 2.98 1.34
N LYS A 185 8.93 4.04 1.05
CA LYS A 185 8.43 5.33 0.50
C LYS A 185 7.55 5.12 -0.75
N ARG A 186 7.90 4.17 -1.63
CA ARG A 186 7.11 3.86 -2.84
C ARG A 186 5.83 3.07 -2.54
N ILE A 187 5.91 2.06 -1.66
CA ILE A 187 4.75 1.25 -1.26
C ILE A 187 3.71 2.14 -0.58
N GLU A 188 4.18 3.04 0.27
CA GLU A 188 3.39 4.04 0.95
C GLU A 188 2.70 4.98 -0.04
N ALA A 189 3.45 5.63 -0.94
CA ALA A 189 2.89 6.53 -1.95
C ALA A 189 1.83 5.84 -2.81
N THR A 190 2.07 4.58 -3.19
CA THR A 190 1.14 3.78 -4.00
C THR A 190 -0.12 3.43 -3.21
N THR A 191 0.02 3.05 -1.94
CA THR A 191 -1.13 2.74 -1.05
C THR A 191 -1.97 3.98 -0.81
N PHE A 192 -1.35 5.12 -0.54
CA PHE A 192 -2.06 6.39 -0.38
C PHE A 192 -2.80 6.81 -1.65
N ASP A 193 -2.12 6.75 -2.82
CA ASP A 193 -2.75 7.02 -4.11
C ASP A 193 -3.95 6.13 -4.36
N LEU A 194 -3.80 4.83 -4.10
CA LEU A 194 -4.86 3.85 -4.29
C LEU A 194 -6.02 4.13 -3.33
N TYR A 195 -5.74 4.46 -2.06
CA TYR A 195 -6.76 4.79 -1.08
C TYR A 195 -7.57 6.03 -1.49
N VAL A 196 -6.88 7.12 -1.82
CA VAL A 196 -7.51 8.39 -2.22
C VAL A 196 -8.28 8.24 -3.53
N SER A 197 -7.68 7.64 -4.56
CA SER A 197 -8.33 7.46 -5.86
C SER A 197 -9.54 6.53 -5.79
N THR A 198 -9.46 5.46 -5.00
CA THR A 198 -10.59 4.53 -4.78
C THR A 198 -11.69 5.23 -3.99
N GLY A 199 -11.34 5.98 -2.94
CA GLY A 199 -12.27 6.76 -2.14
C GLY A 199 -13.04 7.80 -2.97
N LEU A 200 -12.31 8.57 -3.79
CA LEU A 200 -12.88 9.55 -4.72
C LEU A 200 -13.80 8.89 -5.78
N SER A 201 -13.40 7.75 -6.33
CA SER A 201 -14.19 7.03 -7.34
C SER A 201 -15.50 6.49 -6.77
N ILE A 202 -15.49 6.00 -5.52
CA ILE A 202 -16.70 5.52 -4.83
C ILE A 202 -17.65 6.70 -4.57
N LYS A 203 -17.14 7.83 -4.03
CA LYS A 203 -17.96 9.03 -3.80
C LYS A 203 -18.60 9.56 -5.07
N ALA A 204 -17.81 9.69 -6.15
CA ALA A 204 -18.31 10.16 -7.43
C ALA A 204 -19.42 9.25 -8.00
N ARG A 205 -19.34 7.94 -7.73
CA ARG A 205 -20.38 6.97 -8.13
C ARG A 205 -21.62 7.03 -7.23
N GLU A 206 -21.49 7.36 -5.95
CA GLU A 206 -22.63 7.60 -5.05
C GLU A 206 -23.37 8.90 -5.41
N GLU A 207 -22.65 9.96 -5.76
CA GLU A 207 -23.20 11.27 -6.14
C GLU A 207 -23.83 11.25 -7.54
N ALA A 208 -23.27 10.47 -8.48
CA ALA A 208 -23.73 10.40 -9.86
C ALA A 208 -23.72 8.95 -10.40
N PRO A 209 -24.70 8.11 -10.00
CA PRO A 209 -24.75 6.69 -10.38
C PRO A 209 -24.95 6.43 -11.89
N SER A 210 -25.32 7.46 -12.66
CA SER A 210 -25.51 7.39 -14.12
C SER A 210 -24.29 7.84 -14.94
N LYS A 211 -23.22 8.35 -14.31
CA LYS A 211 -21.99 8.72 -15.02
C LYS A 211 -21.19 7.48 -15.40
N ASP A 212 -20.53 7.54 -16.55
CA ASP A 212 -19.69 6.45 -17.02
C ASP A 212 -18.45 6.24 -16.13
N LEU A 213 -18.11 4.97 -15.92
CA LEU A 213 -17.06 4.53 -14.99
C LEU A 213 -15.68 5.01 -15.39
N GLU A 214 -15.42 5.13 -16.70
CA GLU A 214 -14.12 5.54 -17.23
C GLU A 214 -13.89 7.04 -16.98
N THR A 215 -14.94 7.86 -17.15
CA THR A 215 -14.94 9.27 -16.74
C THR A 215 -14.75 9.47 -15.25
N ILE A 216 -15.40 8.67 -14.39
CA ILE A 216 -15.25 8.75 -12.93
C ILE A 216 -13.82 8.43 -12.51
N ALA A 217 -13.20 7.40 -13.11
CA ALA A 217 -11.83 7.03 -12.83
C ALA A 217 -10.83 8.13 -13.27
N GLN A 218 -11.05 8.74 -14.44
CA GLN A 218 -10.22 9.85 -14.92
C GLN A 218 -10.36 11.11 -14.05
N GLU A 219 -11.58 11.51 -13.70
CA GLU A 219 -11.85 12.66 -12.83
C GLU A 219 -11.22 12.45 -11.44
N SER A 220 -11.35 11.24 -10.87
CA SER A 220 -10.78 10.90 -9.56
C SER A 220 -9.25 10.95 -9.57
N LYS A 221 -8.61 10.39 -10.61
CA LYS A 221 -7.16 10.40 -10.76
C LYS A 221 -6.61 11.81 -11.03
N ALA A 222 -7.34 12.64 -11.77
CA ALA A 222 -6.99 14.05 -11.99
C ALA A 222 -7.06 14.86 -10.67
N LYS A 223 -8.10 14.63 -9.85
CA LYS A 223 -8.21 15.24 -8.52
C LYS A 223 -7.09 14.78 -7.57
N THR A 224 -6.75 13.48 -7.55
CA THR A 224 -5.60 12.98 -6.78
C THR A 224 -4.28 13.64 -7.21
N THR A 225 -4.11 13.87 -8.51
CA THR A 225 -2.89 14.53 -9.04
C THR A 225 -2.83 16.01 -8.69
N GLN A 226 -3.98 16.71 -8.68
CA GLN A 226 -4.06 18.10 -8.24
C GLN A 226 -3.74 18.25 -6.74
N LEU A 227 -4.17 17.30 -5.92
CA LEU A 227 -3.83 17.24 -4.50
C LEU A 227 -2.34 16.95 -4.24
N LYS A 228 -1.63 16.36 -5.22
CA LYS A 228 -0.20 16.01 -5.15
C LYS A 228 0.75 16.99 -5.86
N GLY A 229 0.23 18.02 -6.54
CA GLY A 229 1.04 18.93 -7.34
C GLY A 229 1.91 19.87 -6.48
N PRO A 230 3.04 20.38 -7.00
CA PRO A 230 3.93 21.33 -6.30
C PRO A 230 3.34 22.74 -6.16
N GLN A 231 2.02 22.87 -6.18
CA GLN A 231 1.34 24.14 -5.97
C GLN A 231 1.34 24.43 -4.47
N LEU A 232 2.07 25.48 -4.08
CA LEU A 232 2.14 26.05 -2.73
C LEU A 232 0.77 26.45 -2.11
N ASP A 233 -0.35 26.16 -2.78
CA ASP A 233 -1.71 26.61 -2.44
C ASP A 233 -2.75 25.47 -2.35
N ALA A 234 -2.39 24.21 -2.66
CA ALA A 234 -3.24 23.07 -2.28
C ALA A 234 -3.08 22.90 -0.78
N SER A 235 -4.03 23.46 -0.01
CA SER A 235 -3.85 23.59 1.43
C SER A 235 -3.92 22.20 2.06
N GLN A 236 -3.06 21.93 3.04
CA GLN A 236 -3.11 20.76 3.91
C GLN A 236 -4.55 20.41 4.35
N ASN A 237 -5.37 21.44 4.54
CA ASN A 237 -6.78 21.32 4.88
C ASN A 237 -7.62 20.59 3.81
N ASP A 238 -7.29 20.72 2.53
CA ASP A 238 -8.04 20.10 1.43
C ASP A 238 -7.79 18.57 1.37
N VAL A 239 -6.57 18.13 1.68
CA VAL A 239 -6.24 16.71 1.82
C VAL A 239 -6.85 16.14 3.10
N ASP A 240 -6.74 16.86 4.20
CA ASP A 240 -7.30 16.44 5.49
C ASP A 240 -8.83 16.39 5.48
N ASP A 241 -9.48 17.35 4.82
CA ASP A 241 -10.92 17.35 4.66
C ASP A 241 -11.38 16.24 3.72
N LEU A 242 -10.56 15.88 2.72
CA LEU A 242 -10.80 14.70 1.90
C LEU A 242 -10.68 13.41 2.72
N LEU A 243 -9.67 13.29 3.57
CA LEU A 243 -9.47 12.12 4.43
C LEU A 243 -10.61 11.97 5.45
N LYS A 244 -11.04 13.07 6.09
CA LYS A 244 -12.25 13.12 6.95
C LYS A 244 -13.48 12.67 6.22
N GLN A 245 -13.64 13.15 5.00
CA GLN A 245 -14.72 12.78 4.12
C GLN A 245 -14.69 11.31 3.68
N LEU A 246 -13.52 10.67 3.72
CA LEU A 246 -13.31 9.25 3.42
C LEU A 246 -13.32 8.35 4.67
N GLY A 247 -13.45 8.94 5.88
CA GLY A 247 -13.63 8.23 7.14
C GLY A 247 -12.34 8.01 7.95
N LEU A 248 -11.36 8.91 7.81
CA LEU A 248 -10.16 9.03 8.66
C LEU A 248 -10.18 10.36 9.41
#